data_AF-A0AAD1MA28-F1
#
_entry.id   AF-A0AAD1MA28-F1
#
_cell.length_a   1.000
_cell.length_b   1.000
_cell.length_c   1.000
_cell.angle_alpha   90.00
_cell.angle_beta   90.00
_cell.angle_gamma   90.00
#
_symmetry.space_group_name_H-M   'P 1'
#
loop_
_entity.id
_entity.type
_entity.pdbx_description
1 polymer ?
#
loop_
_entity_poly.entity_id
_entity_poly.type
_entity_poly.pdbx_seq_one_letter_code
_entity_poly.pdbx_strand_id
1 'polypeptide(L)' 'MGSVMRVEADVMYVMSGIVYTRDELAAAIEAEAATLPPETWRSGEWNLADYMIEAEQVGIINRIYLDDDVDDYA' A
#
# COMPACT_ATOMS: atom_id res chain seq x y z
N MET A 1 -12.84 -33.15 -5.27
CA MET A 1 -13.19 -32.05 -4.33
C MET A 1 -12.14 -30.98 -4.52
N GLY A 2 -12.36 -30.05 -5.44
CA GLY A 2 -11.45 -28.91 -5.62
C GLY A 2 -11.73 -27.93 -4.50
N SER A 3 -10.74 -27.69 -3.64
CA SER A 3 -10.80 -26.60 -2.67
C SER A 3 -11.00 -25.31 -3.45
N VAL A 4 -12.11 -24.62 -3.19
CA VAL A 4 -12.32 -23.24 -3.59
C VAL A 4 -11.30 -22.43 -2.81
N MET A 5 -10.14 -22.21 -3.41
CA MET A 5 -9.19 -21.20 -2.95
C MET A 5 -9.92 -19.89 -3.16
N ARG A 6 -10.43 -19.28 -2.08
CA ARG A 6 -10.87 -17.88 -2.13
C ARG A 6 -9.70 -17.12 -2.74
N VAL A 7 -9.91 -16.51 -3.90
CA VAL A 7 -8.98 -15.53 -4.44
C VAL A 7 -8.86 -14.48 -3.34
N GLU A 8 -7.73 -14.47 -2.65
CA GLU A 8 -7.36 -13.32 -1.84
C GLU A 8 -7.22 -12.20 -2.87
N ALA A 9 -8.17 -11.27 -2.91
CA ALA A 9 -8.11 -10.12 -3.82
C ALA A 9 -6.70 -9.55 -3.72
N ASP A 10 -5.98 -9.49 -4.84
CA ASP A 10 -4.61 -9.00 -4.83
C ASP A 10 -4.68 -7.51 -4.50
N VAL A 11 -4.29 -7.16 -3.27
CA VAL A 11 -4.36 -5.80 -2.77
C VAL A 11 -3.13 -5.05 -3.26
N MET A 12 -3.35 -4.15 -4.21
CA MET A 12 -2.32 -3.23 -4.69
C MET A 12 -2.49 -1.85 -4.08
N TYR A 13 -1.43 -1.07 -4.10
CA TYR A 13 -1.41 0.27 -3.53
C TYR A 13 -0.91 1.27 -4.58
N VAL A 14 -1.52 2.46 -4.63
CA VAL A 14 -1.12 3.53 -5.53
C VAL A 14 -0.60 4.71 -4.74
N MET A 15 0.63 5.11 -5.06
CA MET A 15 1.29 6.30 -4.53
C MET A 15 1.86 7.10 -5.70
N SER A 16 1.50 8.38 -5.82
CA SER A 16 1.91 9.24 -6.94
C SER A 16 1.62 8.67 -8.35
N GLY A 17 0.53 7.89 -8.48
CA GLY A 17 0.13 7.27 -9.75
C GLY A 17 0.92 6.01 -10.15
N ILE A 18 1.83 5.54 -9.28
CA ILE A 18 2.56 4.27 -9.46
C ILE A 18 1.89 3.21 -8.61
N VAL A 19 1.67 2.04 -9.21
CA VAL A 19 1.09 0.86 -8.56
C VAL A 19 2.21 0.04 -7.95
N TYR A 20 2.03 -0.35 -6.69
CA TYR A 20 2.96 -1.14 -5.91
C TYR A 20 2.23 -2.31 -5.24
N THR A 21 2.91 -3.43 -5.10
CA THR A 21 2.53 -4.42 -4.06
C THR A 21 2.83 -3.86 -2.67
N ARG A 22 2.30 -4.50 -1.62
CA ARG A 22 2.54 -4.07 -0.24
C ARG A 22 4.03 -3.99 0.10
N ASP A 23 4.81 -5.00 -0.29
CA ASP A 23 6.23 -5.08 0.02
C ASP A 23 7.05 -4.07 -0.79
N GLU A 24 6.69 -3.83 -2.06
CA GLU A 24 7.34 -2.81 -2.88
C GLU A 24 7.06 -1.39 -2.36
N LEU A 25 5.82 -1.11 -1.96
CA LEU A 25 5.46 0.16 -1.37
C LEU A 25 6.22 0.40 -0.06
N ALA A 26 6.26 -0.62 0.81
CA ALA A 26 7.03 -0.58 2.06
C ALA A 26 8.50 -0.26 1.79
N ALA A 27 9.13 -0.95 0.84
CA ALA A 27 10.53 -0.72 0.48
C ALA A 27 10.76 0.69 -0.10
N ALA A 28 9.84 1.19 -0.93
CA ALA A 28 9.93 2.53 -1.49
C ALA A 28 9.86 3.60 -0.40
N ILE A 29 8.89 3.49 0.52
CA ILE A 29 8.72 4.43 1.62
C ILE A 29 9.92 4.37 2.58
N GLU A 30 10.41 3.17 2.92
CA GLU A 30 11.60 3.01 3.77
C GLU A 30 12.85 3.65 3.13
N ALA A 31 13.01 3.52 1.81
CA ALA A 31 14.10 4.14 1.08
C ALA A 31 14.02 5.67 1.12
N GLU A 32 12.83 6.25 0.95
CA GLU A 32 12.62 7.69 1.09
C GLU A 32 12.85 8.15 2.54
N ALA A 33 12.31 7.43 3.52
CA ALA A 33 12.43 7.75 4.94
C ALA A 33 13.89 7.71 5.41
N ALA A 34 14.70 6.77 4.91
CA ALA A 34 16.12 6.70 5.22
C ALA A 34 16.92 7.94 4.76
N THR A 35 16.39 8.74 3.84
CA THR A 35 17.02 10.00 3.38
C THR A 35 16.64 11.22 4.22
N LEU A 36 15.62 11.10 5.07
CA LEU A 36 15.07 12.22 5.84
C LEU A 36 15.62 12.23 7.28
N PRO A 37 15.95 13.41 7.84
CA PRO A 37 16.42 13.50 9.22
C PRO A 37 15.28 13.20 10.19
N PRO A 38 15.57 12.62 11.38
CA PRO A 38 14.55 12.21 12.33
C PRO A 38 13.61 13.34 12.79
N GLU A 39 14.06 14.58 12.72
CA GLU A 39 13.29 15.79 13.05
C GLU A 39 12.08 16.03 12.13
N THR A 40 12.02 15.38 10.95
CA THR A 40 10.85 15.47 10.08
C THR A 40 9.68 14.60 10.56
N TRP A 41 9.93 13.67 11.48
CA TRP A 41 8.91 12.75 11.99
C TRP A 41 8.20 13.35 13.20
N ARG A 42 6.89 13.11 13.30
CA ARG A 42 6.01 13.69 14.33
C ARG A 42 6.49 13.47 15.77
N SER A 43 7.16 12.34 16.03
CA SER A 43 7.71 11.97 17.34
C SER A 43 9.24 11.85 17.35
N GLY A 44 9.92 12.32 16.30
CA GLY A 44 11.36 12.11 16.14
C GLY A 44 11.74 10.68 15.74
N GLU A 45 10.76 9.78 15.61
CA GLU A 45 10.95 8.37 15.30
C GLU A 45 10.15 8.01 14.05
N TRP A 46 10.78 7.24 13.17
CA TRP A 46 10.16 6.72 11.96
C TRP A 46 9.38 5.44 12.28
N ASN A 47 8.14 5.36 11.82
CA ASN A 47 7.31 4.16 11.90
C ASN A 47 6.54 3.97 10.60
N LEU A 48 6.95 2.99 9.80
CA LEU A 48 6.32 2.67 8.53
C LEU A 48 4.82 2.36 8.66
N ALA A 49 4.41 1.63 9.70
CA ALA A 49 3.01 1.24 9.86
C ALA A 49 2.12 2.46 10.15
N ASP A 50 2.58 3.36 11.01
CA ASP A 50 1.89 4.62 11.31
C ASP A 50 1.79 5.49 10.06
N TYR A 51 2.90 5.64 9.32
CA TYR A 51 2.94 6.38 8.07
C TYR A 51 1.97 5.82 7.03
N MET A 52 1.95 4.50 6.81
CA MET A 52 1.04 3.88 5.83
C MET A 52 -0.42 4.14 6.20
N ILE A 53 -0.79 4.01 7.48
CA ILE A 53 -2.15 4.27 7.97
C ILE A 53 -2.54 5.74 7.77
N GLU A 54 -1.67 6.68 8.14
CA GLU A 54 -1.93 8.12 7.97
C GLU A 54 -2.01 8.49 6.48
N ALA A 55 -1.07 7.98 5.67
CA ALA A 55 -1.02 8.23 4.23
C ALA A 55 -2.23 7.66 3.49
N GLU A 56 -2.78 6.52 3.93
CA GLU A 56 -4.06 6.00 3.46
C GLU A 56 -5.23 6.94 3.86
N GLN A 57 -5.24 7.44 5.10
CA GLN A 57 -6.30 8.35 5.58
C GLN A 57 -6.31 9.71 4.87
N VAL A 58 -5.14 10.26 4.54
CA VAL A 58 -5.02 11.55 3.84
C VAL A 58 -5.04 11.42 2.31
N GLY A 59 -5.12 10.20 1.77
CA GLY A 59 -5.23 9.92 0.34
C GLY A 59 -3.92 9.99 -0.45
N ILE A 60 -2.76 9.99 0.24
CA ILE A 60 -1.43 9.87 -0.39
C ILE A 60 -1.26 8.46 -0.97
N ILE A 61 -1.67 7.46 -0.20
CA ILE A 61 -1.68 6.05 -0.60
C ILE A 61 -3.13 5.63 -0.81
N ASN A 62 -3.42 5.02 -1.95
CA ASN A 62 -4.75 4.52 -2.27
C ASN A 62 -4.70 3.00 -2.42
N ARG A 63 -5.55 2.29 -1.68
CA ARG A 63 -5.66 0.84 -1.77
C ARG A 63 -6.59 0.46 -2.92
N ILE A 64 -6.10 -0.36 -3.84
CA ILE A 64 -6.85 -0.93 -4.95
C ILE A 64 -7.05 -2.42 -4.67
N TYR A 65 -8.31 -2.85 -4.68
CA TYR A 65 -8.66 -4.25 -4.68
C TYR A 65 -8.77 -4.69 -6.13
N LEU A 66 -7.86 -5.57 -6.57
CA LEU A 66 -8.08 -6.31 -7.80
C LEU A 66 -9.13 -7.38 -7.48
N ASP A 67 -10.38 -7.00 -7.65
CA ASP A 67 -11.46 -7.97 -7.72
C ASP A 67 -11.32 -8.69 -9.07
N ASP A 68 -11.26 -10.02 -9.04
CA ASP A 68 -11.28 -10.88 -10.23
C ASP A 68 -12.71 -10.94 -10.84
N ASP A 69 -13.55 -9.95 -10.55
CA ASP A 69 -14.82 -9.74 -11.24
C ASP A 69 -14.54 -9.00 -12.56
N VAL A 70 -13.95 -9.74 -13.48
CA VAL A 70 -14.32 -9.62 -14.89
C VAL A 70 -15.79 -9.99 -15.00
N ASP A 71 -16.65 -9.02 -14.68
CA ASP A 71 -18.07 -9.13 -14.93
C ASP A 71 -18.24 -9.30 -16.45
N ASP A 72 -18.70 -10.50 -16.78
CA ASP A 72 -18.88 -11.05 -18.11
C ASP A 72 -19.72 -10.07 -18.95
N TYR A 73 -19.41 -9.99 -20.24
CA TYR A 73 -20.20 -9.24 -21.20
C TYR A 73 -21.69 -9.64 -21.11
N ALA A 74 -22.58 -8.65 -20.98
CA ALA A 74 -23.99 -8.79 -21.40
C ALA A 74 -24.54 -7.47 -21.95
#